data_AF-A0AAN8WN22-F1
#
_entry.id   AF-A0AAN8WN22-F1
#
_cell.length_a   1.000
_cell.length_b   1.000
_cell.length_c   1.000
_cell.angle_alpha   90.00
_cell.angle_beta   90.00
_cell.angle_gamma   90.00
#
_symmetry.space_group_name_H-M   'P 1'
#
loop_
_entity.id
_entity.type
_entity.pdbx_description
1 polymer ?
#
loop_
_entity_poly.entity_id
_entity_poly.type
_entity_poly.pdbx_seq_one_letter_code
_entity_poly.pdbx_strand_id
1 'polypeptide(L)'
;PCPSAIFQGHVVEVLKSSSDIATAFLNSLLNQLNWAFSEFIGMLQEIQNASNRPERVFIDSRQLRICATCFDLALALLRVLEMIVNIVPEMFTDYSRPKAEHLLRRLCQLLCQVLHRVSGHTGCFGHVVALEIPGLETIHHYPIMTAVAGILVTLVKPDFGQ
;
A
#
# COMPACT_ATOMS: atom_id res chain seq x y z
N PRO A 1 6.75 15.58 -3.94
CA PRO A 1 6.11 16.00 -5.21
C PRO A 1 4.61 16.24 -5.01
N CYS A 2 4.12 17.47 -5.24
CA CYS A 2 2.68 17.75 -5.25
C CYS A 2 2.14 17.36 -6.64
N PRO A 3 1.20 16.40 -6.76
CA PRO A 3 0.67 16.02 -8.06
C PRO A 3 -0.09 17.22 -8.67
N SER A 4 -0.09 17.34 -10.00
CA SER A 4 -0.79 18.42 -10.70
C SER A 4 -2.27 18.48 -10.32
N ALA A 5 -2.73 19.64 -9.82
CA ALA A 5 -4.13 19.87 -9.47
C ALA A 5 -5.07 19.70 -10.68
N ILE A 6 -4.59 20.00 -11.89
CA ILE A 6 -5.34 19.83 -13.13
C ILE A 6 -5.62 18.34 -13.38
N PHE A 7 -4.59 17.50 -13.31
CA PHE A 7 -4.77 16.05 -13.52
C PHE A 7 -5.60 15.42 -12.40
N GLN A 8 -5.42 15.86 -11.15
CA GLN A 8 -6.29 15.44 -10.05
C GLN A 8 -7.76 15.81 -10.31
N GLY A 9 -8.02 17.02 -10.83
CA GLY A 9 -9.37 17.45 -11.23
C GLY A 9 -10.01 16.52 -12.25
N HIS A 10 -9.29 16.15 -13.32
CA HIS A 10 -9.80 15.20 -14.30
C HIS A 10 -10.08 13.81 -13.69
N VAL A 11 -9.23 13.34 -12.77
CA VAL A 11 -9.50 12.08 -12.05
C VAL A 11 -10.79 12.18 -11.23
N VAL A 12 -10.99 13.29 -10.51
CA VAL A 12 -12.22 13.54 -9.74
C VAL A 12 -13.45 13.52 -10.66
N GLU A 13 -13.40 14.21 -11.79
CA GLU A 13 -14.50 14.25 -12.76
C GLU A 13 -14.87 12.85 -13.28
N VAL A 14 -13.87 12.04 -13.65
CA VAL A 14 -14.09 10.67 -14.14
C VAL A 14 -14.71 9.80 -13.05
N LEU A 15 -14.17 9.84 -11.82
CA LEU A 15 -14.67 9.02 -10.71
C LEU A 15 -16.09 9.43 -10.26
N LYS A 16 -16.44 10.71 -10.38
CA LYS A 16 -17.79 11.20 -10.05
C LYS A 16 -18.82 10.94 -11.16
N SER A 17 -18.39 10.95 -12.42
CA SER A 17 -19.30 10.78 -13.56
C SER A 17 -19.86 9.36 -13.71
N SER A 18 -19.11 8.34 -13.30
CA SER A 18 -19.53 6.93 -13.42
C SER A 18 -19.15 6.09 -12.21
N SER A 19 -20.16 5.69 -11.46
CA SER A 19 -20.03 4.80 -10.30
C SER A 19 -19.39 3.46 -10.68
N ASP A 20 -19.68 2.92 -11.86
CA ASP A 20 -19.14 1.63 -12.28
C ASP A 20 -17.67 1.72 -12.68
N ILE A 21 -17.25 2.79 -13.36
CA ILE A 21 -15.83 3.04 -13.67
C ILE A 21 -15.05 3.23 -12.37
N ALA A 22 -15.56 4.06 -11.46
CA ALA A 22 -14.92 4.30 -10.16
C ALA A 22 -14.79 3.00 -9.37
N THR A 23 -15.86 2.20 -9.31
CA THR A 23 -15.85 0.90 -8.64
C THR A 23 -14.80 -0.04 -9.25
N ALA A 24 -14.81 -0.19 -10.58
CA ALA A 24 -13.91 -1.11 -11.26
C ALA A 24 -12.44 -0.71 -11.04
N PHE A 25 -12.16 0.60 -11.14
CA PHE A 25 -10.84 1.16 -10.87
C PHE A 25 -10.39 0.89 -9.43
N LEU A 26 -11.20 1.26 -8.43
CA LEU A 26 -10.87 1.08 -7.02
C LEU A 26 -10.71 -0.39 -6.64
N ASN A 27 -11.57 -1.27 -7.15
CA ASN A 27 -11.44 -2.70 -6.92
C ASN A 27 -10.15 -3.25 -7.53
N SER A 28 -9.79 -2.81 -8.74
CA SER A 28 -8.53 -3.19 -9.40
C SER A 28 -7.33 -2.70 -8.59
N LEU A 29 -7.34 -1.46 -8.13
CA LEU A 29 -6.27 -0.87 -7.32
C LEU A 29 -6.08 -1.64 -6.00
N LEU A 30 -7.17 -1.91 -5.28
CA LEU A 30 -7.14 -2.69 -4.03
C LEU A 30 -6.68 -4.14 -4.27
N ASN A 31 -7.10 -4.77 -5.37
CA ASN A 31 -6.66 -6.12 -5.74
C ASN A 31 -5.16 -6.17 -6.04
N GLN A 32 -4.68 -5.26 -6.87
CA GLN A 32 -3.27 -5.18 -7.24
C GLN A 32 -2.39 -4.87 -6.03
N LEU A 33 -2.82 -3.97 -5.15
CA LEU A 33 -2.08 -3.63 -3.94
C LEU A 33 -2.01 -4.83 -2.99
N ASN A 34 -3.12 -5.53 -2.78
CA ASN A 34 -3.15 -6.71 -1.92
C ASN A 34 -2.24 -7.82 -2.47
N TRP A 35 -2.26 -8.04 -3.79
CA TRP A 35 -1.38 -9.00 -4.46
C TRP A 35 0.10 -8.59 -4.32
N ALA A 36 0.46 -7.38 -4.74
CA ALA A 36 1.84 -6.90 -4.71
C ALA A 36 2.43 -6.92 -3.29
N PHE A 37 1.62 -6.53 -2.29
CA PHE A 37 2.05 -6.56 -0.89
C PHE A 37 2.20 -7.98 -0.37
N SER A 38 1.34 -8.92 -0.77
CA SER A 38 1.46 -10.33 -0.37
C SER A 38 2.70 -10.99 -0.97
N GLU A 39 2.96 -10.78 -2.26
CA GLU A 39 4.20 -11.25 -2.92
C GLU A 39 5.44 -10.66 -2.26
N PHE A 40 5.41 -9.35 -1.98
CA PHE A 40 6.49 -8.67 -1.28
C PHE A 40 6.79 -9.32 0.09
N ILE A 41 5.77 -9.51 0.94
CA ILE A 41 5.96 -10.14 2.25
C ILE A 41 6.43 -11.59 2.11
N GLY A 42 5.91 -12.35 1.14
CA GLY A 42 6.36 -13.73 0.88
C GLY A 42 7.86 -13.79 0.60
N MET A 43 8.37 -12.91 -0.28
CA MET A 43 9.80 -12.82 -0.57
C MET A 43 10.63 -12.40 0.65
N LEU A 44 10.15 -11.45 1.47
CA LEU A 44 10.85 -11.08 2.71
C LEU A 44 10.96 -12.27 3.69
N GLN A 45 9.93 -13.11 3.77
CA GLN A 45 9.96 -14.31 4.60
C GLN A 45 10.97 -15.33 4.07
N GLU A 46 11.06 -15.51 2.76
CA GLU A 46 12.09 -16.37 2.14
C GLU A 46 13.51 -15.86 2.45
N ILE A 47 13.73 -14.55 2.32
CA ILE A 47 15.02 -13.91 2.62
C ILE A 47 15.37 -14.08 4.11
N GLN A 48 14.42 -13.80 5.01
CA GLN A 48 14.61 -14.01 6.45
C GLN A 48 14.95 -15.47 6.75
N ASN A 49 14.21 -16.41 6.19
CA ASN A 49 14.43 -17.85 6.39
C ASN A 49 15.80 -18.29 5.87
N ALA A 50 16.26 -17.78 4.73
CA ALA A 50 17.59 -18.04 4.21
C ALA A 50 18.69 -17.47 5.11
N SER A 51 18.50 -16.25 5.64
CA SER A 51 19.46 -15.59 6.54
C SER A 51 19.62 -16.28 7.90
N ASN A 52 18.57 -16.96 8.37
CA ASN A 52 18.56 -17.66 9.66
C ASN A 52 19.14 -19.08 9.58
N ARG A 53 19.47 -19.58 8.39
CA ARG A 53 20.09 -20.90 8.25
C ARG A 53 21.57 -20.84 8.67
N PRO A 54 22.08 -21.88 9.34
CA PRO A 54 23.49 -21.94 9.76
C PRO A 54 24.44 -22.05 8.56
N GLU A 55 23.96 -22.58 7.44
CA GLU A 55 24.68 -22.63 6.17
C GLU A 55 24.46 -21.33 5.38
N ARG A 56 25.52 -20.84 4.71
CA ARG A 56 25.40 -19.68 3.83
C ARG A 56 24.54 -20.00 2.61
N VAL A 57 23.26 -19.62 2.67
CA VAL A 57 22.37 -19.67 1.52
C VAL A 57 22.51 -18.38 0.74
N PHE A 58 23.00 -18.48 -0.50
CA PHE A 58 23.04 -17.35 -1.42
C PHE A 58 21.65 -17.09 -1.99
N ILE A 59 21.15 -15.88 -1.80
CA ILE A 59 19.93 -15.41 -2.44
C ILE A 59 20.33 -14.81 -3.79
N ASP A 60 19.64 -15.22 -4.86
CA ASP A 60 19.93 -14.71 -6.20
C ASP A 60 19.62 -13.20 -6.26
N SER A 61 20.57 -12.43 -6.77
CA SER A 61 20.43 -11.01 -7.08
C SER A 61 19.17 -10.67 -7.89
N ARG A 62 18.71 -11.58 -8.75
CA ARG A 62 17.45 -11.42 -9.49
C ARG A 62 16.24 -11.44 -8.55
N GLN A 63 16.21 -12.35 -7.57
CA GLN A 63 15.13 -12.43 -6.58
C GLN A 63 15.08 -11.18 -5.70
N LEU A 64 16.25 -10.68 -5.27
CA LEU A 64 16.33 -9.42 -4.52
C LEU A 64 15.74 -8.25 -5.32
N ARG A 65 16.08 -8.16 -6.62
CA ARG A 65 15.52 -7.12 -7.49
C ARG A 65 14.00 -7.24 -7.68
N ILE A 66 13.48 -8.47 -7.78
CA ILE A 66 12.02 -8.69 -7.85
C ILE A 66 11.37 -8.28 -6.53
N CYS A 67 11.99 -8.59 -5.38
CA CYS A 67 11.52 -8.17 -4.06
C CYS A 67 11.41 -6.64 -3.95
N ALA A 68 12.48 -5.92 -4.32
CA ALA A 68 12.48 -4.46 -4.37
C ALA A 68 11.40 -3.91 -5.32
N THR A 69 11.23 -4.52 -6.50
CA THR A 69 10.20 -4.12 -7.47
C THR A 69 8.79 -4.29 -6.91
N CYS A 70 8.52 -5.38 -6.18
CA CYS A 70 7.23 -5.61 -5.54
C CYS A 70 6.97 -4.59 -4.41
N PHE A 71 8.00 -4.21 -3.66
CA PHE A 71 7.89 -3.12 -2.68
C PHE A 71 7.54 -1.80 -3.37
N ASP A 72 8.28 -1.43 -4.41
CA ASP A 72 8.05 -0.18 -5.14
C ASP A 72 6.65 -0.13 -5.77
N LEU A 73 6.18 -1.26 -6.33
CA LEU A 73 4.82 -1.37 -6.86
C LEU A 73 3.77 -1.22 -5.75
N ALA A 74 3.91 -1.92 -4.63
CA ALA A 74 3.00 -1.81 -3.51
C ALA A 74 2.95 -0.37 -2.96
N LEU A 75 4.11 0.27 -2.81
CA LEU A 75 4.21 1.66 -2.40
C LEU A 75 3.52 2.60 -3.39
N ALA A 76 3.77 2.44 -4.70
CA ALA A 76 3.15 3.27 -5.73
C ALA A 76 1.61 3.14 -5.73
N LEU A 77 1.09 1.91 -5.65
CA LEU A 77 -0.35 1.65 -5.56
C LEU A 77 -0.95 2.25 -4.29
N LEU A 78 -0.26 2.16 -3.16
CA LEU A 78 -0.69 2.77 -1.90
C LEU A 78 -0.69 4.30 -1.99
N ARG A 79 0.27 4.92 -2.70
CA ARG A 79 0.30 6.36 -2.97
C ARG A 79 -0.82 6.82 -3.90
N VAL A 80 -1.16 6.03 -4.91
CA VAL A 80 -2.35 6.29 -5.74
C VAL A 80 -3.59 6.23 -4.86
N LEU A 81 -3.72 5.23 -3.99
CA LEU A 81 -4.85 5.09 -3.08
C LEU A 81 -4.94 6.26 -2.10
N GLU A 82 -3.82 6.70 -1.52
CA GLU A 82 -3.70 7.91 -0.70
C GLU A 82 -4.24 9.15 -1.42
N MET A 83 -3.80 9.38 -2.67
CA MET A 83 -4.30 10.49 -3.48
C MET A 83 -5.81 10.39 -3.70
N ILE A 84 -6.33 9.22 -4.06
CA ILE A 84 -7.76 9.03 -4.37
C ILE A 84 -8.63 9.26 -3.14
N VAL A 85 -8.23 8.72 -1.99
CA VAL A 85 -8.93 8.94 -0.71
C VAL A 85 -8.93 10.42 -0.35
N ASN A 86 -7.86 11.16 -0.64
CA ASN A 86 -7.76 12.60 -0.38
C ASN A 86 -8.64 13.46 -1.30
N ILE A 87 -8.74 13.13 -2.59
CA ILE A 87 -9.46 13.97 -3.57
C ILE A 87 -10.93 13.57 -3.77
N VAL A 88 -11.30 12.32 -3.47
CA VAL A 88 -12.70 11.84 -3.52
C VAL A 88 -13.04 10.95 -2.31
N PRO A 89 -12.94 11.46 -1.06
CA PRO A 89 -13.20 10.67 0.15
C PRO A 89 -14.60 10.05 0.19
N GLU A 90 -15.60 10.70 -0.43
CA GLU A 90 -16.98 10.23 -0.49
C GLU A 90 -17.14 8.89 -1.20
N MET A 91 -16.16 8.41 -1.98
CA MET A 91 -16.18 7.05 -2.53
C MET A 91 -16.15 5.97 -1.43
N PHE A 92 -15.62 6.31 -0.26
CA PHE A 92 -15.47 5.40 0.89
C PHE A 92 -16.39 5.76 2.06
N THR A 93 -16.74 7.03 2.23
CA THR A 93 -17.46 7.53 3.41
C THR A 93 -18.95 7.80 3.19
N ASP A 94 -19.42 7.90 1.93
CA ASP A 94 -20.84 8.12 1.64
C ASP A 94 -21.62 6.79 1.66
N TYR A 95 -22.20 6.47 2.81
CA TYR A 95 -22.99 5.25 3.01
C TYR A 95 -24.28 5.19 2.18
N SER A 96 -24.69 6.28 1.52
CA SER A 96 -25.79 6.22 0.55
C SER A 96 -25.39 5.48 -0.73
N ARG A 97 -24.08 5.32 -0.99
CA ARG A 97 -23.55 4.58 -2.13
C ARG A 97 -23.48 3.09 -1.81
N PRO A 98 -24.09 2.20 -2.64
CA PRO A 98 -24.16 0.77 -2.35
C PRO A 98 -22.82 0.06 -2.14
N LYS A 99 -21.71 0.62 -2.65
CA LYS A 99 -20.39 -0.01 -2.65
C LYS A 99 -19.40 0.65 -1.69
N ALA A 100 -19.75 1.77 -1.05
CA ALA A 100 -18.84 2.51 -0.18
C ALA A 100 -18.39 1.68 1.03
N GLU A 101 -19.34 1.03 1.73
CA GLU A 101 -19.00 0.18 2.89
C GLU A 101 -18.07 -0.98 2.51
N HIS A 102 -18.33 -1.62 1.37
CA HIS A 102 -17.48 -2.72 0.89
C HIS A 102 -16.06 -2.25 0.56
N LEU A 103 -15.92 -1.13 -0.14
CA LEU A 103 -14.63 -0.53 -0.46
C LEU A 103 -13.88 -0.11 0.81
N LEU A 104 -14.56 0.53 1.75
CA LEU A 104 -13.98 0.94 3.03
C LEU A 104 -13.50 -0.26 3.84
N ARG A 105 -14.30 -1.33 3.94
CA ARG A 105 -13.90 -2.56 4.64
C ARG A 105 -12.63 -3.15 4.05
N ARG A 106 -12.55 -3.26 2.73
CA ARG A 106 -11.37 -3.79 2.02
C ARG A 106 -10.16 -2.90 2.20
N LEU A 107 -10.34 -1.59 2.14
CA LEU A 107 -9.30 -0.61 2.40
C LEU A 107 -8.74 -0.79 3.82
N CYS A 108 -9.59 -0.77 4.84
CA CYS A 108 -9.18 -0.92 6.24
C CYS A 108 -8.46 -2.25 6.50
N GLN A 109 -8.94 -3.36 5.94
CA GLN A 109 -8.26 -4.66 6.05
C GLN A 109 -6.84 -4.60 5.50
N LEU A 110 -6.66 -3.99 4.33
CA LEU A 110 -5.36 -3.84 3.69
C LEU A 110 -4.44 -2.94 4.51
N LEU A 111 -4.93 -1.78 4.97
CA LEU A 111 -4.14 -0.86 5.81
C LEU A 111 -3.69 -1.55 7.11
N CYS A 112 -4.59 -2.28 7.77
CA CYS A 112 -4.26 -3.06 8.97
C CYS A 112 -3.18 -4.11 8.68
N GLN A 113 -3.26 -4.81 7.55
CA GLN A 113 -2.26 -5.79 7.13
C GLN A 113 -0.90 -5.11 6.92
N VAL A 114 -0.85 -3.97 6.24
CA VAL A 114 0.38 -3.21 6.02
C VAL A 114 0.98 -2.76 7.35
N LEU A 115 0.19 -2.12 8.21
CA LEU A 115 0.63 -1.67 9.53
C LEU A 115 1.20 -2.81 10.36
N HIS A 116 0.49 -3.93 10.43
CA HIS A 116 0.90 -5.08 11.22
C HIS A 116 2.22 -5.68 10.73
N ARG A 117 2.43 -5.77 9.41
CA ARG A 117 3.62 -6.39 8.82
C ARG A 117 4.83 -5.48 8.80
N VAL A 118 4.64 -4.17 8.63
CA VAL A 118 5.73 -3.19 8.54
C VAL A 118 6.14 -2.67 9.91
N SER A 119 5.22 -2.50 10.86
CA SER A 119 5.54 -1.92 12.19
C SER A 119 6.12 -2.93 13.18
N GLY A 120 6.09 -4.21 12.85
CA GLY A 120 6.56 -5.29 13.72
C GLY A 120 8.09 -5.30 13.84
N HIS A 121 8.60 -5.05 15.04
CA HIS A 121 10.05 -5.01 15.30
C HIS A 121 10.72 -6.40 15.16
N THR A 122 9.94 -7.46 15.33
CA THR A 122 10.38 -8.87 15.20
C THR A 122 9.91 -9.54 13.91
N GLY A 123 9.29 -8.78 13.01
CA GLY A 123 8.77 -9.30 11.74
C GLY A 123 9.85 -9.42 10.67
N CYS A 124 9.54 -10.19 9.61
CA CYS A 124 10.42 -10.34 8.44
C CYS A 124 10.86 -9.01 7.83
N PHE A 125 9.98 -8.00 7.82
CA PHE A 125 10.28 -6.67 7.28
C PHE A 125 11.43 -6.00 8.07
N GLY A 126 11.26 -5.84 9.39
CA GLY A 126 12.27 -5.23 10.24
C GLY A 126 13.60 -6.00 10.19
N HIS A 127 13.53 -7.33 10.21
CA HIS A 127 14.70 -8.20 10.09
C HIS A 127 15.47 -7.96 8.79
N VAL A 128 14.80 -8.01 7.64
CA VAL A 128 15.46 -7.86 6.33
C VAL A 128 16.02 -6.45 6.13
N VAL A 129 15.29 -5.42 6.56
CA VAL A 129 15.79 -4.03 6.51
C VAL A 129 17.06 -3.88 7.36
N ALA A 130 17.14 -4.52 8.52
CA ALA A 130 18.32 -4.47 9.39
C ALA A 130 19.54 -5.22 8.84
N LEU A 131 19.36 -6.13 7.87
CA LEU A 131 20.47 -6.84 7.22
C LEU A 131 21.21 -5.99 6.18
N GLU A 132 20.65 -4.84 5.76
CA GLU A 132 21.24 -3.93 4.78
C GLU A 132 21.72 -4.64 3.50
N ILE A 133 20.92 -5.59 2.99
CA ILE A 133 21.27 -6.42 1.83
C ILE A 133 21.37 -5.53 0.57
N PRO A 134 22.49 -5.59 -0.18
CA PRO A 134 22.60 -4.89 -1.46
C PRO A 134 21.52 -5.33 -2.46
N GLY A 135 20.89 -4.36 -3.11
CA GLY A 135 19.74 -4.55 -4.00
C GLY A 135 18.37 -4.38 -3.34
N LEU A 136 18.31 -4.17 -2.02
CA LEU A 136 17.08 -3.88 -1.25
C LEU A 136 17.09 -2.48 -0.60
N GLU A 137 17.96 -1.58 -1.06
CA GLU A 137 18.23 -0.29 -0.42
C GLU A 137 17.01 0.64 -0.41
N THR A 138 16.06 0.47 -1.33
CA THR A 138 14.84 1.29 -1.40
C THR A 138 13.79 0.88 -0.39
N ILE A 139 13.94 -0.28 0.25
CA ILE A 139 12.94 -0.85 1.17
C ILE A 139 13.10 -0.21 2.54
N HIS A 140 12.17 0.68 2.86
CA HIS A 140 12.17 1.41 4.14
C HIS A 140 10.78 1.43 4.76
N HIS A 141 10.74 1.51 6.10
CA HIS A 141 9.51 1.65 6.86
C HIS A 141 8.78 2.96 6.54
N TYR A 142 9.53 4.06 6.46
CA TYR A 142 8.95 5.41 6.42
C TYR A 142 8.05 5.68 5.19
N PRO A 143 8.44 5.37 3.94
CA PRO A 143 7.63 5.71 2.77
C PRO A 143 6.25 5.05 2.76
N ILE A 144 6.17 3.77 3.15
CA ILE A 144 4.93 2.99 3.17
C ILE A 144 4.05 3.40 4.37
N MET A 145 4.64 3.59 5.55
CA MET A 145 3.91 4.04 6.74
C MET A 145 3.33 5.44 6.57
N THR A 146 4.05 6.34 5.89
CA THR A 146 3.56 7.69 5.58
C THR A 146 2.30 7.65 4.71
N ALA A 147 2.28 6.79 3.68
CA ALA A 147 1.12 6.65 2.81
C ALA A 147 -0.09 6.07 3.55
N VAL A 148 0.11 5.06 4.41
CA VAL A 148 -0.95 4.53 5.28
C VAL A 148 -1.49 5.62 6.21
N ALA A 149 -0.60 6.37 6.86
CA ALA A 149 -0.99 7.46 7.75
C ALA A 149 -1.81 8.52 7.02
N GLY A 150 -1.41 8.93 5.82
CA GLY A 150 -2.15 9.90 5.00
C GLY A 150 -3.55 9.44 4.64
N ILE A 151 -3.72 8.15 4.31
CA ILE A 151 -5.04 7.55 4.08
C ILE A 151 -5.88 7.62 5.36
N LEU A 152 -5.34 7.12 6.48
CA LEU A 152 -6.06 7.07 7.75
C LEU A 152 -6.51 8.46 8.20
N VAL A 153 -5.58 9.42 8.25
CA VAL A 153 -5.86 10.81 8.64
C VAL A 153 -6.98 11.40 7.78
N THR A 154 -6.99 11.11 6.49
CA THR A 154 -8.05 11.60 5.59
C THR A 154 -9.40 10.98 5.92
N LEU A 155 -9.46 9.67 6.17
CA LEU A 155 -10.71 8.97 6.51
C LEU A 155 -11.32 9.45 7.83
N VAL A 156 -10.50 9.80 8.82
CA VAL A 156 -10.97 10.28 10.13
C VAL A 156 -11.09 11.80 10.23
N LYS A 157 -10.61 12.55 9.22
CA LYS A 157 -10.70 14.02 9.19
C LYS A 157 -12.11 14.56 9.44
N PRO A 158 -13.21 13.95 8.93
CA PRO A 158 -14.56 14.40 9.22
C PRO A 158 -14.89 14.44 10.72
N ASP A 159 -14.27 13.59 11.53
CA ASP A 159 -14.54 13.46 12.97
C ASP A 159 -13.76 14.49 13.82
N PHE A 160 -12.69 15.09 13.28
CA PHE A 160 -11.91 16.13 13.95
C PHE A 160 -12.50 17.55 13.78
N GLY A 161 -13.52 17.70 12.92
CA GLY A 161 -14.19 18.97 12.63
C GLY A 161 -15.51 19.19 13.37
N GLN A 162 -15.83 18.37 14.37
CA GLN A 162 -16.96 18.59 15.30
C GLN A 162 -16.53 19.38 16.53
#